data_AF-A0A7G9GPI8-F1
#
_entry.id   AF-A0A7G9GPI8-F1
#
_cell.length_a   1.000
_cell.length_b   1.000
_cell.length_c   1.000
_cell.angle_alpha   90.00
_cell.angle_beta   90.00
_cell.angle_gamma   90.00
#
_symmetry.space_group_name_H-M   'P 1'
#
loop_
_entity.id
_entity.type
_entity.pdbx_description
1 polymer ?
#
loop_
_entity_poly.entity_id
_entity_poly.type
_entity_poly.pdbx_seq_one_letter_code
_entity_poly.pdbx_strand_id
1 'polypeptide(L)'
;MTIKNPDYLEIIENLKRKLKNNEVKDKQEATFEILPHLIGALPSVLTGYAVFENKIKSRSEEDLKQYLESRFEIKDKNSAIEKIRQFVFENTQLQFMQFQGFWEGKPPFDLKDLDDKSKDYFDKCKNFAQQFYDLVKNKGFAAFDFGEGIRMAKESYSVGYLSDEEYQFMINDIANRAFRLYDGFEDFAISYLCGGTYFLFYTSGAQIEYADQMFQTLFGGISELFFSGDKLWSSYMWPQAKKYFKNMIDIHKMIEDERGCLVSDRISMDGCQIGYMVRCEPSEGNPDSGWQFFYGNEDQEYLNDVNHVQVFSLNTICNYDPEIIPFLDSPVGSAYARDKDGKFHLLEEKIK
;
A
#
# COMPACT_ATOMS: atom_id res chain seq x y z
N MET A 1 25.54 12.13 -32.02
CA MET A 1 25.16 10.74 -31.71
C MET A 1 23.78 10.79 -31.09
N THR A 2 22.75 10.35 -31.80
CA THR A 2 21.41 10.20 -31.25
C THR A 2 21.52 9.12 -30.17
N ILE A 3 21.46 9.51 -28.90
CA ILE A 3 21.34 8.56 -27.80
C ILE A 3 20.05 7.78 -28.09
N LYS A 4 20.18 6.49 -28.41
CA LYS A 4 19.01 5.61 -28.45
C LYS A 4 18.39 5.72 -27.07
N ASN A 5 17.14 6.19 -26.99
CA ASN A 5 16.37 6.11 -25.75
C ASN A 5 16.52 4.69 -25.20
N PRO A 6 16.96 4.51 -23.94
CA PRO A 6 17.04 3.18 -23.37
C PRO A 6 15.64 2.57 -23.40
N ASP A 7 15.54 1.35 -23.90
CA ASP A 7 14.30 0.60 -23.84
C ASP A 7 14.11 0.10 -22.40
N TYR A 8 13.57 0.96 -21.53
CA TYR A 8 13.30 0.60 -20.13
C TYR A 8 12.45 -0.66 -20.05
N LEU A 9 11.51 -0.85 -20.98
CA LEU A 9 10.63 -2.01 -21.02
C LEU A 9 11.43 -3.29 -21.26
N GLU A 10 12.31 -3.31 -22.26
CA GLU A 10 13.17 -4.46 -22.54
C GLU A 10 14.04 -4.82 -21.33
N ILE A 11 14.63 -3.82 -20.68
CA ILE A 11 15.48 -4.02 -19.50
C ILE A 11 14.68 -4.56 -18.31
N ILE A 12 13.50 -4.02 -18.02
CA ILE A 12 12.63 -4.49 -16.94
C ILE A 12 12.13 -5.91 -17.24
N GLU A 13 11.78 -6.23 -18.49
CA GLU A 13 11.38 -7.58 -18.88
C GLU A 13 12.53 -8.58 -18.78
N ASN A 14 13.76 -8.16 -19.08
CA ASN A 14 14.95 -8.96 -18.81
C ASN A 14 15.16 -9.19 -17.31
N LEU A 15 14.94 -8.18 -16.46
CA LEU A 15 15.00 -8.30 -15.00
C LEU A 15 13.94 -9.28 -14.48
N LYS A 16 12.67 -9.16 -14.90
CA LYS A 16 11.60 -10.11 -14.56
C LYS A 16 11.96 -11.55 -14.92
N ARG A 17 12.49 -11.76 -16.13
CA ARG A 17 12.96 -13.09 -16.56
C ARG A 17 14.11 -13.59 -15.67
N LYS A 18 15.06 -12.73 -15.31
CA LYS A 18 16.16 -13.08 -14.43
C LYS A 18 15.69 -13.42 -13.01
N LEU A 19 14.76 -12.65 -12.44
CA LEU A 19 14.16 -12.91 -11.13
C LEU A 19 13.50 -14.28 -11.09
N LYS A 20 12.65 -14.57 -12.09
CA LYS A 20 11.99 -15.88 -12.23
C LYS A 20 12.97 -17.04 -12.34
N ASN A 21 14.07 -16.87 -13.08
CA ASN A 21 15.07 -17.92 -13.27
C ASN A 21 15.97 -18.16 -12.03
N ASN A 22 16.03 -17.20 -11.10
CA ASN A 22 16.87 -17.26 -9.90
C ASN A 22 16.04 -17.33 -8.62
N GLU A 23 14.81 -17.82 -8.71
CA GLU A 23 13.91 -17.94 -7.56
C GLU A 23 14.50 -18.87 -6.49
N VAL A 24 14.73 -18.32 -5.29
CA VAL A 24 15.21 -19.06 -4.12
C VAL A 24 14.02 -19.78 -3.48
N LYS A 25 14.14 -21.09 -3.21
CA LYS A 25 13.06 -21.91 -2.67
C LYS A 25 12.87 -21.77 -1.16
N ASP A 26 13.96 -21.60 -0.42
CA ASP A 26 13.94 -21.53 1.05
C ASP A 26 14.08 -20.07 1.51
N LYS A 27 13.01 -19.28 1.32
CA LYS A 27 12.96 -17.88 1.78
C LYS A 27 12.42 -17.79 3.20
N GLN A 28 12.96 -16.86 4.00
CA GLN A 28 12.39 -16.53 5.29
C GLN A 28 11.18 -15.61 5.11
N GLU A 29 10.05 -15.88 5.76
CA GLU A 29 8.93 -14.93 5.77
C GLU A 29 9.30 -13.64 6.51
N ALA A 30 9.13 -12.50 5.84
CA ALA A 30 9.26 -11.20 6.47
C ALA A 30 8.17 -11.02 7.51
N THR A 31 8.56 -10.82 8.77
CA THR A 31 7.61 -10.41 9.82
C THR A 31 7.19 -8.95 9.60
N PHE A 32 6.06 -8.54 10.18
CA PHE A 32 5.64 -7.14 10.16
C PHE A 32 6.64 -6.19 10.87
N GLU A 33 7.45 -6.71 11.78
CA GLU A 33 8.55 -5.95 12.41
C GLU A 33 9.69 -5.68 11.42
N ILE A 34 10.03 -6.65 10.56
CA ILE A 34 11.15 -6.55 9.62
C ILE A 34 10.73 -5.90 8.30
N LEU A 35 9.46 -6.03 7.91
CA LEU A 35 8.95 -5.53 6.63
C LEU A 35 9.27 -4.06 6.35
N PRO A 36 9.10 -3.09 7.29
CA PRO A 36 9.46 -1.70 7.04
C PRO A 36 10.93 -1.54 6.65
N HIS A 37 11.84 -2.30 7.27
CA HIS A 37 13.26 -2.27 6.93
C HIS A 37 13.52 -2.80 5.52
N LEU A 38 12.83 -3.86 5.11
CA LEU A 38 12.95 -4.43 3.77
C LEU A 38 12.37 -3.49 2.70
N ILE A 39 11.26 -2.80 2.98
CA ILE A 39 10.68 -1.79 2.08
C ILE A 39 11.65 -0.61 1.92
N GLY A 40 12.28 -0.15 3.01
CA GLY A 40 13.30 0.90 3.01
C GLY A 40 14.71 0.42 2.63
N ALA A 41 14.89 -0.82 2.15
CA ALA A 41 16.21 -1.39 1.91
C ALA A 41 16.93 -0.73 0.73
N LEU A 42 16.23 -0.52 -0.40
CA LEU A 42 16.80 0.12 -1.59
C LEU A 42 17.36 1.53 -1.30
N PRO A 43 16.58 2.45 -0.69
CA PRO A 43 17.12 3.76 -0.36
C PRO A 43 18.28 3.66 0.64
N SER A 44 18.24 2.72 1.60
CA SER A 44 19.32 2.52 2.57
C SER A 44 20.61 2.04 1.89
N VAL A 45 20.53 1.10 0.94
CA VAL A 45 21.69 0.60 0.17
C VAL A 45 22.29 1.74 -0.65
N LEU A 46 21.45 2.52 -1.36
CA LEU A 46 21.92 3.62 -2.21
C LEU A 46 22.59 4.76 -1.42
N THR A 47 22.21 4.96 -0.15
CA THR A 47 22.83 5.98 0.73
C THR A 47 23.96 5.44 1.61
N GLY A 48 24.16 4.12 1.64
CA GLY A 48 25.12 3.47 2.55
C GLY A 48 24.66 3.45 4.02
N TYR A 49 23.36 3.42 4.27
CA TYR A 49 22.78 3.26 5.59
C TYR A 49 22.59 1.77 5.92
N ALA A 50 22.73 1.41 7.19
CA ALA A 50 22.39 0.07 7.65
C ALA A 50 20.87 -0.16 7.54
N VAL A 51 20.47 -1.23 6.87
CA VAL A 51 19.05 -1.51 6.56
C VAL A 51 18.24 -1.76 7.84
N PHE A 52 18.74 -2.63 8.72
CA PHE A 52 18.06 -3.05 9.94
C PHE A 52 18.31 -2.16 11.17
N GLU A 53 19.08 -1.07 11.03
CA GLU A 53 19.22 -0.10 12.11
C GLU A 53 18.18 1.02 11.98
N ASN A 54 17.60 1.42 13.11
CA ASN A 54 16.65 2.54 13.19
C ASN A 54 17.34 3.91 13.10
N LYS A 55 18.60 4.03 13.54
CA LYS A 55 19.36 5.27 13.47
C LYS A 55 20.51 5.17 12.48
N ILE A 56 20.76 6.26 11.77
CA ILE A 56 21.88 6.41 10.85
C ILE A 56 23.12 6.78 11.66
N LYS A 57 24.12 5.89 11.64
CA LYS A 57 25.43 6.11 12.30
C LYS A 57 26.54 6.47 11.32
N SER A 58 26.33 6.29 10.02
CA SER A 58 27.33 6.53 8.97
C SER A 58 27.49 8.00 8.59
N ARG A 59 26.72 8.91 9.19
CA ARG A 59 26.78 10.36 8.99
C ARG A 59 26.63 11.09 10.32
N SER A 60 27.19 12.29 10.42
CA SER A 60 26.99 13.14 11.61
C SER A 60 25.54 13.65 11.67
N GLU A 61 25.08 14.02 12.87
CA GLU A 61 23.76 14.60 13.05
C GLU A 61 23.64 15.94 12.30
N GLU A 62 24.69 16.76 12.32
CA GLU A 62 24.76 18.04 11.64
C GLU A 62 24.64 17.89 10.11
N ASP A 63 25.37 16.94 9.51
CA ASP A 63 25.31 16.69 8.07
C ASP A 63 23.92 16.20 7.64
N LEU A 64 23.29 15.34 8.46
CA LEU A 64 21.93 14.86 8.20
C LEU A 64 20.90 15.98 8.30
N LYS A 65 21.00 16.86 9.31
CA LYS A 65 20.14 18.04 9.45
C LYS A 65 20.28 18.96 8.24
N GLN A 66 21.51 19.24 7.80
CA GLN A 66 21.76 20.07 6.63
C GLN A 66 21.20 19.44 5.34
N TYR A 67 21.36 18.12 5.18
CA TYR A 67 20.79 17.39 4.05
C TYR A 67 19.25 17.47 4.04
N LEU A 68 18.60 17.20 5.17
CA LEU A 68 17.15 17.26 5.33
C LEU A 68 16.59 18.66 5.03
N GLU A 69 17.24 19.71 5.55
CA GLU A 69 16.83 21.09 5.31
C GLU A 69 17.02 21.48 3.84
N SER A 70 18.19 21.20 3.25
CA SER A 70 18.51 21.63 1.89
C SER A 70 17.74 20.87 0.81
N ARG A 71 17.42 19.59 1.04
CA ARG A 71 16.77 18.74 0.04
C ARG A 71 15.26 18.70 0.17
N PHE A 72 14.74 18.76 1.40
CA PHE A 72 13.32 18.52 1.68
C PHE A 72 12.66 19.62 2.51
N GLU A 73 13.43 20.64 2.92
CA GLU A 73 12.96 21.71 3.82
C GLU A 73 12.49 21.20 5.19
N ILE A 74 13.02 20.05 5.63
CA ILE A 74 12.71 19.45 6.93
C ILE A 74 13.65 20.04 7.98
N LYS A 75 13.10 20.73 8.97
CA LYS A 75 13.86 21.45 10.01
C LYS A 75 13.46 21.08 11.43
N ASP A 76 12.34 20.40 11.57
CA ASP A 76 11.74 20.02 12.84
C ASP A 76 10.72 18.88 12.65
N LYS A 77 10.05 18.50 13.74
CA LYS A 77 9.00 17.49 13.76
C LYS A 77 7.87 17.76 12.77
N ASN A 78 7.35 18.98 12.74
CA ASN A 78 6.14 19.30 11.97
C ASN A 78 6.43 19.22 10.48
N SER A 79 7.53 19.83 10.04
CA SER A 79 8.01 19.75 8.67
C SER A 79 8.38 18.32 8.26
N ALA A 80 8.93 17.49 9.17
CA ALA A 80 9.18 16.08 8.90
C ALA A 80 7.87 15.31 8.62
N ILE A 81 6.87 15.42 9.51
CA ILE A 81 5.57 14.75 9.34
C ILE A 81 4.89 15.21 8.04
N GLU A 82 4.86 16.51 7.77
CA GLU A 82 4.23 17.06 6.58
C GLU A 82 4.89 16.56 5.29
N LYS A 83 6.22 16.65 5.21
CA LYS A 83 6.95 16.26 3.99
C LYS A 83 6.91 14.75 3.75
N ILE A 84 6.97 13.93 4.80
CA ILE A 84 6.81 12.48 4.66
C ILE A 84 5.39 12.16 4.16
N ARG A 85 4.36 12.82 4.71
CA ARG A 85 2.99 12.68 4.21
C ARG A 85 2.89 13.07 2.73
N GLN A 86 3.40 14.23 2.34
CA GLN A 86 3.39 14.66 0.94
C GLN A 86 4.08 13.64 0.03
N PHE A 87 5.23 13.10 0.46
CA PHE A 87 5.94 12.09 -0.33
C PHE A 87 5.17 10.79 -0.49
N VAL A 88 4.48 10.33 0.56
CA VAL A 88 3.73 9.07 0.56
C VAL A 88 2.38 9.19 -0.16
N PHE A 89 1.72 10.35 -0.10
CA PHE A 89 0.33 10.51 -0.56
C PHE A 89 0.15 11.41 -1.78
N GLU A 90 1.09 12.31 -2.06
CA GLU A 90 0.93 13.39 -3.05
C GLU A 90 2.06 13.42 -4.09
N ASN A 91 2.76 12.29 -4.28
CA ASN A 91 3.92 12.19 -5.16
C ASN A 91 3.63 11.39 -6.45
N THR A 92 4.42 10.36 -6.74
CA THR A 92 4.38 9.68 -8.03
C THR A 92 3.13 8.83 -8.19
N GLN A 93 2.68 8.18 -7.11
CA GLN A 93 1.48 7.35 -7.14
C GLN A 93 0.22 8.17 -7.42
N LEU A 94 0.10 9.36 -6.84
CA LEU A 94 -1.07 10.23 -7.07
C LEU A 94 -1.19 10.60 -8.55
N GLN A 95 -0.08 11.02 -9.17
CA GLN A 95 -0.05 11.33 -10.60
C GLN A 95 -0.34 10.10 -11.46
N PHE A 96 0.20 8.93 -11.11
CA PHE A 96 -0.10 7.68 -11.83
C PHE A 96 -1.60 7.36 -11.81
N MET A 97 -2.27 7.46 -10.66
CA MET A 97 -3.72 7.23 -10.55
C MET A 97 -4.51 8.23 -11.40
N GLN A 98 -4.08 9.50 -11.44
CA GLN A 98 -4.69 10.50 -12.31
C GLN A 98 -4.55 10.11 -13.79
N PHE A 99 -3.35 9.72 -14.22
CA PHE A 99 -3.09 9.27 -15.59
C PHE A 99 -3.88 8.03 -15.96
N GLN A 100 -4.02 7.08 -15.03
CA GLN A 100 -4.83 5.88 -15.23
C GLN A 100 -6.27 6.23 -15.59
N GLY A 101 -6.87 7.23 -14.94
CA GLY A 101 -8.19 7.75 -15.33
C GLY A 101 -8.23 8.20 -16.80
N PHE A 102 -7.18 8.86 -17.30
CA PHE A 102 -7.11 9.24 -18.71
C PHE A 102 -6.94 8.03 -19.65
N TRP A 103 -6.09 7.06 -19.30
CA TRP A 103 -5.86 5.86 -20.13
C TRP A 103 -7.10 4.95 -20.19
N GLU A 104 -7.90 4.93 -19.14
CA GLU A 104 -9.14 4.15 -19.05
C GLU A 104 -10.39 4.90 -19.57
N GLY A 105 -10.23 6.14 -20.05
CA GLY A 105 -11.34 6.95 -20.56
C GLY A 105 -12.27 7.51 -19.48
N LYS A 106 -11.82 7.56 -18.22
CA LYS A 106 -12.51 8.14 -17.06
C LYS A 106 -11.64 9.23 -16.40
N PRO A 107 -11.35 10.34 -17.11
CA PRO A 107 -10.42 11.35 -16.61
C PRO A 107 -10.96 12.03 -15.34
N PRO A 108 -10.12 12.29 -14.32
CA PRO A 108 -10.54 12.94 -13.08
C PRO A 108 -10.82 14.45 -13.23
N PHE A 109 -10.44 15.06 -14.36
CA PHE A 109 -10.68 16.47 -14.70
C PHE A 109 -10.61 16.70 -16.22
N ASP A 110 -11.08 17.86 -16.72
CA ASP A 110 -10.99 18.21 -18.16
C ASP A 110 -9.66 18.94 -18.45
N LEU A 111 -8.92 18.47 -19.46
CA LEU A 111 -7.67 19.11 -19.91
C LEU A 111 -7.87 20.52 -20.46
N LYS A 112 -9.10 20.91 -20.81
CA LYS A 112 -9.44 22.28 -21.24
C LYS A 112 -9.37 23.29 -20.10
N ASP A 113 -9.40 22.83 -18.85
CA ASP A 113 -9.29 23.69 -17.67
C ASP A 113 -7.83 24.11 -17.38
N LEU A 114 -6.87 23.50 -18.08
CA LEU A 114 -5.44 23.82 -17.98
C LEU A 114 -5.03 24.85 -19.04
N ASP A 115 -4.10 25.73 -18.69
CA ASP A 115 -3.39 26.55 -19.68
C ASP A 115 -2.50 25.68 -20.59
N ASP A 116 -2.10 26.23 -21.75
CA ASP A 116 -1.34 25.49 -22.77
C ASP A 116 -0.03 24.89 -22.23
N LYS A 117 0.67 25.59 -21.33
CA LYS A 117 1.93 25.12 -20.76
C LYS A 117 1.69 23.98 -19.77
N SER A 118 0.69 24.12 -18.90
CA SER A 118 0.28 23.10 -17.94
C SER A 118 -0.20 21.83 -18.65
N LYS A 119 -0.97 21.98 -19.73
CA LYS A 119 -1.42 20.87 -20.57
C LYS A 119 -0.27 20.15 -21.28
N ASP A 120 0.64 20.88 -21.93
CA ASP A 120 1.82 20.30 -22.59
C ASP A 120 2.68 19.49 -21.60
N TYR A 121 2.91 20.05 -20.41
CA TYR A 121 3.67 19.37 -19.37
C TYR A 121 2.95 18.13 -18.82
N PHE A 122 1.64 18.23 -18.58
CA PHE A 122 0.82 17.09 -18.19
C PHE A 122 0.88 15.96 -19.24
N ASP A 123 0.74 16.28 -20.52
CA ASP A 123 0.81 15.30 -21.60
C ASP A 123 2.19 14.64 -21.68
N LYS A 124 3.29 15.38 -21.48
CA LYS A 124 4.64 14.81 -21.38
C LYS A 124 4.76 13.79 -20.24
N CYS A 125 4.31 14.15 -19.05
CA CYS A 125 4.33 13.28 -17.87
C CYS A 125 3.46 12.03 -18.07
N LYS A 126 2.22 12.20 -18.53
CA LYS A 126 1.29 11.10 -18.82
C LYS A 126 1.86 10.16 -19.88
N ASN A 127 2.37 10.68 -21.00
CA ASN A 127 2.92 9.84 -22.06
C ASN A 127 4.18 9.08 -21.62
N PHE A 128 5.04 9.73 -20.82
CA PHE A 128 6.21 9.06 -20.24
C PHE A 128 5.78 7.96 -19.26
N ALA A 129 4.83 8.21 -18.37
CA ALA A 129 4.36 7.21 -17.41
C ALA A 129 3.65 6.03 -18.08
N GLN A 130 2.97 6.27 -19.21
CA GLN A 130 2.18 5.25 -19.92
C GLN A 130 3.01 4.04 -20.34
N GLN A 131 4.30 4.23 -20.67
CA GLN A 131 5.18 3.12 -21.03
C GLN A 131 5.29 2.07 -19.92
N PHE A 132 5.11 2.45 -18.66
CA PHE A 132 5.19 1.54 -17.51
C PHE A 132 3.84 0.90 -17.14
N TYR A 133 2.74 1.33 -17.75
CA TYR A 133 1.39 0.95 -17.31
C TYR A 133 1.17 -0.57 -17.29
N ASP A 134 1.55 -1.26 -18.36
CA ASP A 134 1.38 -2.73 -18.43
C ASP A 134 2.27 -3.50 -17.45
N LEU A 135 3.38 -2.89 -17.01
CA LEU A 135 4.30 -3.49 -16.06
C LEU A 135 3.77 -3.44 -14.62
N VAL A 136 3.17 -2.31 -14.22
CA VAL A 136 2.76 -2.07 -12.82
C VAL A 136 1.26 -2.16 -12.61
N LYS A 137 0.44 -1.96 -13.65
CA LYS A 137 -1.03 -1.98 -13.60
C LYS A 137 -1.56 -1.16 -12.41
N ASN A 138 -2.47 -1.73 -11.63
CA ASN A 138 -3.07 -1.11 -10.45
C ASN A 138 -2.09 -0.90 -9.27
N LYS A 139 -0.89 -1.50 -9.29
CA LYS A 139 0.15 -1.28 -8.28
C LYS A 139 0.86 0.07 -8.44
N GLY A 140 0.83 0.64 -9.64
CA GLY A 140 1.35 1.98 -9.92
C GLY A 140 2.81 2.20 -9.50
N PHE A 141 3.08 3.39 -8.99
CA PHE A 141 4.41 3.88 -8.60
C PHE A 141 4.62 3.96 -7.07
N ALA A 142 3.67 3.47 -6.28
CA ALA A 142 3.65 3.66 -4.82
C ALA A 142 4.88 3.11 -4.07
N ALA A 143 5.56 2.08 -4.58
CA ALA A 143 6.72 1.51 -3.91
C ALA A 143 7.88 2.50 -3.77
N PHE A 144 8.05 3.40 -4.75
CA PHE A 144 9.03 4.49 -4.67
C PHE A 144 8.66 5.44 -3.52
N ASP A 145 7.42 5.88 -3.49
CA ASP A 145 6.89 6.79 -2.46
C ASP A 145 7.02 6.18 -1.05
N PHE A 146 6.74 4.89 -0.90
CA PHE A 146 6.85 4.17 0.39
C PHE A 146 8.30 4.01 0.85
N GLY A 147 9.20 3.58 -0.04
CA GLY A 147 10.61 3.40 0.31
C GLY A 147 11.29 4.71 0.72
N GLU A 148 11.07 5.77 -0.05
CA GLU A 148 11.61 7.09 0.27
C GLU A 148 10.97 7.69 1.53
N GLY A 149 9.67 7.45 1.76
CA GLY A 149 8.99 7.83 3.01
C GLY A 149 9.62 7.18 4.24
N ILE A 150 9.95 5.89 4.19
CA ILE A 150 10.67 5.20 5.27
C ILE A 150 12.09 5.75 5.44
N ARG A 151 12.80 6.05 4.35
CA ARG A 151 14.13 6.70 4.43
C ARG A 151 14.04 8.04 5.14
N MET A 152 13.10 8.90 4.75
CA MET A 152 12.90 10.23 5.35
C MET A 152 12.51 10.13 6.84
N ALA A 153 11.67 9.17 7.21
CA ALA A 153 11.33 8.89 8.60
C ALA A 153 12.57 8.48 9.41
N LYS A 154 13.40 7.59 8.87
CA LYS A 154 14.66 7.12 9.49
C LYS A 154 15.66 8.28 9.68
N GLU A 155 15.82 9.13 8.67
CA GLU A 155 16.67 10.32 8.75
C GLU A 155 16.16 11.31 9.81
N SER A 156 14.86 11.58 9.83
CA SER A 156 14.23 12.50 10.80
C SER A 156 14.32 11.99 12.23
N TYR A 157 14.14 10.68 12.44
CA TYR A 157 14.35 10.03 13.75
C TYR A 157 15.82 10.08 14.19
N SER A 158 16.75 9.91 13.25
CA SER A 158 18.19 9.94 13.54
C SER A 158 18.66 11.30 14.07
N VAL A 159 18.02 12.39 13.64
CA VAL A 159 18.34 13.77 14.07
C VAL A 159 17.44 14.31 15.19
N GLY A 160 16.57 13.45 15.75
CA GLY A 160 15.69 13.79 16.87
C GLY A 160 14.45 14.62 16.51
N TYR A 161 14.06 14.69 15.24
CA TYR A 161 12.82 15.35 14.83
C TYR A 161 11.58 14.49 15.03
N LEU A 162 11.72 13.17 15.07
CA LEU A 162 10.66 12.23 15.43
C LEU A 162 11.02 11.53 16.75
N SER A 163 10.02 11.31 17.60
CA SER A 163 10.15 10.38 18.72
C SER A 163 10.21 8.94 18.24
N ASP A 164 10.55 8.00 19.13
CA ASP A 164 10.54 6.57 18.81
C ASP A 164 9.13 6.08 18.42
N GLU A 165 8.12 6.47 19.20
CA GLU A 165 6.72 6.12 18.93
C GLU A 165 6.24 6.67 17.57
N GLU A 166 6.59 7.92 17.25
CA GLU A 166 6.20 8.56 15.99
C GLU A 166 6.87 7.91 14.78
N TYR A 167 8.17 7.60 14.91
CA TYR A 167 8.92 6.88 13.89
C TYR A 167 8.34 5.48 13.66
N GLN A 168 8.11 4.72 14.73
CA GLN A 168 7.54 3.37 14.65
C GLN A 168 6.14 3.39 14.05
N PHE A 169 5.27 4.30 14.47
CA PHE A 169 3.95 4.47 13.89
C PHE A 169 4.03 4.70 12.38
N MET A 170 4.93 5.61 11.96
CA MET A 170 5.04 6.02 10.56
C MET A 170 5.56 4.91 9.65
N ILE A 171 6.66 4.24 10.02
CA ILE A 171 7.20 3.16 9.19
C ILE A 171 6.25 1.97 9.10
N ASN A 172 5.49 1.69 10.18
CA ASN A 172 4.51 0.61 10.20
C ASN A 172 3.26 0.96 9.38
N ASP A 173 2.79 2.21 9.40
CA ASP A 173 1.69 2.63 8.52
C ASP A 173 2.07 2.47 7.05
N ILE A 174 3.27 2.95 6.67
CA ILE A 174 3.79 2.83 5.30
C ILE A 174 3.96 1.35 4.90
N ALA A 175 4.53 0.54 5.80
CA ALA A 175 4.73 -0.89 5.53
C ALA A 175 3.40 -1.64 5.37
N ASN A 176 2.39 -1.30 6.16
CA ASN A 176 1.04 -1.87 6.04
C ASN A 176 0.37 -1.49 4.72
N ARG A 177 0.57 -0.26 4.23
CA ARG A 177 0.09 0.16 2.91
C ARG A 177 0.75 -0.62 1.78
N ALA A 178 2.08 -0.76 1.85
CA ALA A 178 2.81 -1.60 0.91
C ALA A 178 2.32 -3.05 0.96
N PHE A 179 2.18 -3.62 2.17
CA PHE A 179 1.70 -4.99 2.37
C PHE A 179 0.35 -5.23 1.67
N ARG A 180 -0.59 -4.28 1.78
CA ARG A 180 -1.89 -4.38 1.11
C ARG A 180 -1.77 -4.34 -0.42
N LEU A 181 -0.89 -3.50 -0.96
CA LEU A 181 -0.77 -3.24 -2.40
C LEU A 181 0.07 -4.28 -3.17
N TYR A 182 1.10 -4.85 -2.54
CA TYR A 182 2.07 -5.74 -3.20
C TYR A 182 2.05 -7.15 -2.63
N ASP A 183 2.40 -8.14 -3.44
CA ASP A 183 2.38 -9.57 -3.06
C ASP A 183 3.79 -10.18 -2.98
N GLY A 184 4.81 -9.40 -3.33
CA GLY A 184 6.18 -9.87 -3.53
C GLY A 184 7.15 -8.70 -3.66
N PHE A 185 8.41 -8.94 -3.32
CA PHE A 185 9.47 -7.95 -3.52
C PHE A 185 9.75 -7.70 -5.00
N GLU A 186 9.43 -8.66 -5.88
CA GLU A 186 9.60 -8.54 -7.33
C GLU A 186 8.71 -7.43 -7.90
N ASP A 187 7.41 -7.45 -7.58
CA ASP A 187 6.47 -6.41 -8.02
C ASP A 187 6.75 -5.06 -7.33
N PHE A 188 7.11 -5.11 -6.05
CA PHE A 188 7.52 -3.93 -5.30
C PHE A 188 8.73 -3.25 -5.97
N ALA A 189 9.75 -4.02 -6.36
CA ALA A 189 10.94 -3.51 -7.03
C ALA A 189 10.65 -2.88 -8.39
N ILE A 190 9.78 -3.50 -9.20
CA ILE A 190 9.39 -2.97 -10.51
C ILE A 190 8.62 -1.66 -10.34
N SER A 191 7.68 -1.62 -9.39
CA SER A 191 6.94 -0.39 -9.06
C SER A 191 7.89 0.72 -8.58
N TYR A 192 8.88 0.39 -7.75
CA TYR A 192 9.89 1.34 -7.27
C TYR A 192 10.72 1.89 -8.43
N LEU A 193 11.22 1.00 -9.30
CA LEU A 193 12.04 1.38 -10.45
C LEU A 193 11.29 2.31 -11.40
N CYS A 194 10.04 1.96 -11.76
CA CYS A 194 9.20 2.79 -12.62
C CYS A 194 8.88 4.13 -11.95
N GLY A 195 8.46 4.10 -10.68
CA GLY A 195 8.08 5.29 -9.91
C GLY A 195 9.24 6.26 -9.73
N GLY A 196 10.42 5.77 -9.34
CA GLY A 196 11.59 6.62 -9.16
C GLY A 196 12.14 7.18 -10.48
N THR A 197 12.12 6.38 -11.56
CA THR A 197 12.46 6.87 -12.90
C THR A 197 11.53 8.01 -13.33
N TYR A 198 10.22 7.83 -13.13
CA TYR A 198 9.24 8.87 -13.37
C TYR A 198 9.42 10.09 -12.43
N PHE A 199 9.76 9.87 -11.17
CA PHE A 199 10.01 10.93 -10.19
C PHE A 199 11.05 11.91 -10.70
N LEU A 200 12.20 11.40 -11.16
CA LEU A 200 13.27 12.28 -11.62
C LEU A 200 12.98 12.87 -13.01
N PHE A 201 12.21 12.17 -13.85
CA PHE A 201 11.69 12.73 -15.09
C PHE A 201 10.82 13.98 -14.82
N TYR A 202 9.80 13.87 -13.97
CA TYR A 202 8.88 14.98 -13.76
C TYR A 202 9.56 16.11 -12.99
N THR A 203 10.26 15.82 -11.89
CA THR A 203 10.90 16.86 -11.06
C THR A 203 12.02 17.63 -11.78
N SER A 204 12.63 17.05 -12.81
CA SER A 204 13.63 17.75 -13.66
C SER A 204 13.02 18.61 -14.76
N GLY A 205 11.69 18.70 -14.85
CA GLY A 205 10.99 19.42 -15.92
C GLY A 205 10.86 18.61 -17.20
N ALA A 206 10.57 17.29 -17.08
CA ALA A 206 10.39 16.36 -18.18
C ALA A 206 11.66 16.10 -19.02
N GLN A 207 12.81 15.97 -18.34
CA GLN A 207 14.10 15.70 -18.98
C GLN A 207 14.47 14.21 -18.91
N ILE A 208 14.73 13.61 -20.06
CA ILE A 208 14.94 12.16 -20.19
C ILE A 208 16.29 11.73 -19.60
N GLU A 209 17.31 12.58 -19.69
CA GLU A 209 18.66 12.27 -19.24
C GLU A 209 18.71 12.03 -17.73
N TYR A 210 17.88 12.77 -16.98
CA TYR A 210 17.75 12.58 -15.54
C TYR A 210 16.95 11.31 -15.21
N ALA A 211 15.88 11.02 -15.97
CA ALA A 211 15.16 9.75 -15.84
C ALA A 211 16.09 8.55 -16.05
N ASP A 212 16.95 8.61 -17.07
CA ASP A 212 17.96 7.59 -17.38
C ASP A 212 18.94 7.38 -16.23
N GLN A 213 19.48 8.46 -15.68
CA GLN A 213 20.38 8.39 -14.52
C GLN A 213 19.71 7.72 -13.33
N MET A 214 18.47 8.11 -13.02
CA MET A 214 17.71 7.53 -11.92
C MET A 214 17.44 6.05 -12.16
N PHE A 215 17.02 5.68 -13.37
CA PHE A 215 16.78 4.30 -13.74
C PHE A 215 18.03 3.44 -13.52
N GLN A 216 19.21 3.89 -13.98
CA GLN A 216 20.45 3.13 -13.81
C GLN A 216 20.85 2.97 -12.34
N THR A 217 20.73 4.05 -11.55
CA THR A 217 21.01 4.00 -10.11
C THR A 217 20.09 3.03 -9.38
N LEU A 218 18.78 3.14 -9.60
CA LEU A 218 17.80 2.25 -8.98
C LEU A 218 17.99 0.80 -9.43
N PHE A 219 18.19 0.58 -10.73
CA PHE A 219 18.40 -0.76 -11.29
C PHE A 219 19.64 -1.44 -10.68
N GLY A 220 20.72 -0.67 -10.46
CA GLY A 220 21.91 -1.14 -9.75
C GLY A 220 21.60 -1.58 -8.32
N GLY A 221 20.94 -0.73 -7.53
CA GLY A 221 20.57 -1.06 -6.16
C GLY A 221 19.58 -2.24 -6.06
N ILE A 222 18.60 -2.33 -6.97
CA ILE A 222 17.69 -3.48 -7.06
C ILE A 222 18.46 -4.75 -7.41
N SER A 223 19.43 -4.65 -8.32
CA SER A 223 20.28 -5.79 -8.67
C SER A 223 21.11 -6.27 -7.49
N GLU A 224 21.58 -5.35 -6.65
CA GLU A 224 22.25 -5.70 -5.40
C GLU A 224 21.31 -6.47 -4.47
N LEU A 225 20.12 -5.91 -4.20
CA LEU A 225 19.14 -6.51 -3.28
C LEU A 225 18.64 -7.90 -3.69
N PHE A 226 18.69 -8.26 -4.97
CA PHE A 226 18.30 -9.60 -5.42
C PHE A 226 19.46 -10.55 -5.70
N PHE A 227 20.59 -10.04 -6.18
CA PHE A 227 21.61 -10.90 -6.80
C PHE A 227 22.99 -10.81 -6.16
N SER A 228 23.28 -9.82 -5.31
CA SER A 228 24.60 -9.60 -4.71
C SER A 228 24.54 -9.30 -3.21
N GLY A 229 25.68 -9.33 -2.52
CA GLY A 229 25.75 -9.09 -1.08
C GLY A 229 24.82 -10.00 -0.28
N ASP A 230 24.05 -9.41 0.64
CA ASP A 230 23.09 -10.09 1.53
C ASP A 230 21.81 -10.52 0.80
N LYS A 231 21.59 -10.02 -0.43
CA LYS A 231 20.45 -10.34 -1.30
C LYS A 231 19.09 -10.26 -0.60
N LEU A 232 18.89 -9.22 0.20
CA LEU A 232 17.75 -9.07 1.12
C LEU A 232 16.39 -9.38 0.47
N TRP A 233 16.09 -8.85 -0.71
CA TRP A 233 14.80 -9.09 -1.38
C TRP A 233 14.67 -10.49 -1.99
N SER A 234 15.76 -11.23 -2.17
CA SER A 234 15.71 -12.64 -2.55
C SER A 234 15.66 -13.59 -1.35
N SER A 235 16.22 -13.15 -0.20
CA SER A 235 16.33 -13.94 1.03
C SER A 235 15.03 -13.96 1.84
N TYR A 236 14.18 -12.94 1.65
CA TYR A 236 12.88 -12.84 2.30
C TYR A 236 11.73 -13.03 1.32
N MET A 237 10.67 -13.70 1.78
CA MET A 237 9.37 -13.68 1.12
C MET A 237 8.50 -12.59 1.74
N TRP A 238 7.64 -12.00 0.93
CA TRP A 238 6.63 -11.05 1.39
C TRP A 238 5.72 -11.71 2.44
N PRO A 239 5.21 -10.98 3.45
CA PRO A 239 4.31 -11.59 4.42
C PRO A 239 3.09 -12.23 3.75
N GLN A 240 2.69 -13.41 4.21
CA GLN A 240 1.58 -14.21 3.66
C GLN A 240 0.29 -14.06 4.46
N ALA A 241 0.23 -13.08 5.36
CA ALA A 241 -0.98 -12.77 6.09
C ALA A 241 -2.15 -12.45 5.13
N LYS A 242 -3.37 -12.75 5.58
CA LYS A 242 -4.58 -12.42 4.83
C LYS A 242 -4.75 -10.91 4.71
N LYS A 243 -5.06 -10.47 3.48
CA LYS A 243 -5.33 -9.07 3.16
C LYS A 243 -6.83 -8.84 3.14
N TYR A 244 -7.42 -8.68 4.32
CA TYR A 244 -8.83 -8.39 4.45
C TYR A 244 -9.15 -7.00 3.88
N PHE A 245 -10.33 -6.86 3.28
CA PHE A 245 -10.89 -5.63 2.74
C PHE A 245 -9.91 -4.89 1.82
N LYS A 246 -9.30 -5.59 0.85
CA LYS A 246 -8.21 -5.09 -0.03
C LYS A 246 -8.45 -3.70 -0.63
N ASN A 247 -9.71 -3.36 -0.92
CA ASN A 247 -10.09 -2.11 -1.57
C ASN A 247 -10.48 -0.99 -0.59
N MET A 248 -10.48 -1.26 0.72
CA MET A 248 -10.82 -0.27 1.74
C MET A 248 -9.54 0.47 2.16
N ILE A 249 -9.48 1.77 1.83
CA ILE A 249 -8.29 2.60 2.00
C ILE A 249 -8.37 3.41 3.29
N ASP A 250 -9.54 3.93 3.62
CA ASP A 250 -9.82 4.74 4.81
C ASP A 250 -11.00 4.16 5.59
N ILE A 251 -10.88 4.15 6.92
CA ILE A 251 -11.92 3.71 7.85
C ILE A 251 -12.31 4.92 8.69
N HIS A 252 -13.57 5.34 8.60
CA HIS A 252 -14.13 6.42 9.38
C HIS A 252 -14.86 5.86 10.62
N LYS A 253 -14.96 6.67 11.68
CA LYS A 253 -15.85 6.33 12.79
C LYS A 253 -17.30 6.56 12.36
N MET A 254 -18.00 5.48 12.03
CA MET A 254 -19.39 5.45 11.57
C MET A 254 -20.38 5.22 12.73
N ILE A 255 -19.93 4.55 13.79
CA ILE A 255 -20.72 4.20 14.97
C ILE A 255 -19.89 4.38 16.26
N GLU A 256 -20.58 4.47 17.39
CA GLU A 256 -19.94 4.53 18.72
C GLU A 256 -19.68 3.15 19.33
N ASP A 257 -20.32 2.08 18.83
CA ASP A 257 -20.10 0.72 19.33
C ASP A 257 -18.71 0.20 18.91
N GLU A 258 -17.86 -0.06 19.89
CA GLU A 258 -16.49 -0.53 19.71
C GLU A 258 -16.37 -2.06 19.70
N ARG A 259 -17.48 -2.78 19.86
CA ARG A 259 -17.50 -4.25 19.90
C ARG A 259 -17.17 -4.89 18.55
N GLY A 260 -16.72 -6.13 18.62
CA GLY A 260 -16.41 -6.97 17.47
C GLY A 260 -17.63 -7.74 16.94
N CYS A 261 -17.46 -8.28 15.74
CA CYS A 261 -18.40 -9.15 15.05
C CYS A 261 -17.64 -10.21 14.24
N LEU A 262 -18.30 -11.31 13.92
CA LEU A 262 -17.75 -12.35 13.02
C LEU A 262 -18.11 -12.05 11.57
N VAL A 263 -17.16 -12.28 10.67
CA VAL A 263 -17.32 -11.99 9.23
C VAL A 263 -16.66 -13.09 8.42
N SER A 264 -17.36 -13.61 7.41
CA SER A 264 -16.81 -14.62 6.51
C SER A 264 -15.77 -14.06 5.55
N ASP A 265 -14.85 -14.92 5.09
CA ASP A 265 -13.87 -14.60 4.05
C ASP A 265 -14.53 -14.27 2.70
N ARG A 266 -15.74 -14.76 2.44
CA ARG A 266 -16.52 -14.33 1.26
C ARG A 266 -16.72 -12.81 1.25
N ILE A 267 -16.93 -12.21 2.40
CA ILE A 267 -17.03 -10.75 2.55
C ILE A 267 -15.62 -10.15 2.63
N SER A 268 -14.83 -10.57 3.63
CA SER A 268 -13.61 -9.88 4.00
C SER A 268 -12.45 -10.10 3.02
N MET A 269 -12.41 -11.21 2.28
CA MET A 269 -11.34 -11.54 1.32
C MET A 269 -11.80 -11.42 -0.14
N ASP A 270 -12.97 -11.96 -0.47
CA ASP A 270 -13.46 -11.98 -1.85
C ASP A 270 -14.18 -10.68 -2.24
N GLY A 271 -14.49 -9.80 -1.29
CA GLY A 271 -15.15 -8.53 -1.54
C GLY A 271 -16.63 -8.67 -1.91
N CYS A 272 -17.29 -9.75 -1.46
CA CYS A 272 -18.72 -9.93 -1.67
C CYS A 272 -19.54 -9.03 -0.73
N GLN A 273 -20.70 -8.60 -1.19
CA GLN A 273 -21.66 -7.82 -0.39
C GLN A 273 -22.24 -8.66 0.74
N ILE A 274 -22.69 -8.04 1.84
CA ILE A 274 -23.32 -8.79 2.93
C ILE A 274 -24.73 -9.20 2.50
N GLY A 275 -24.94 -10.50 2.27
CA GLY A 275 -26.24 -11.05 1.88
C GLY A 275 -27.03 -11.68 3.03
N TYR A 276 -26.37 -12.03 4.13
CA TYR A 276 -27.00 -12.58 5.33
C TYR A 276 -26.31 -12.06 6.59
N MET A 277 -27.10 -11.69 7.60
CA MET A 277 -26.58 -11.32 8.91
C MET A 277 -27.46 -11.86 10.02
N VAL A 278 -26.85 -12.29 11.11
CA VAL A 278 -27.55 -12.84 12.28
C VAL A 278 -26.91 -12.34 13.56
N ARG A 279 -27.73 -12.06 14.56
CA ARG A 279 -27.29 -11.68 15.90
C ARG A 279 -27.43 -12.87 16.85
N CYS A 280 -26.30 -13.48 17.19
CA CYS A 280 -26.19 -14.55 18.17
C CYS A 280 -25.97 -13.99 19.58
N GLU A 281 -26.04 -14.86 20.58
CA GLU A 281 -25.63 -14.52 21.94
C GLU A 281 -24.16 -14.08 21.94
N PRO A 282 -23.84 -12.89 22.49
CA PRO A 282 -22.47 -12.44 22.63
C PRO A 282 -21.65 -13.35 23.54
N SER A 283 -20.36 -13.50 23.22
CA SER A 283 -19.41 -14.22 24.05
C SER A 283 -19.14 -13.48 25.37
N GLU A 284 -19.51 -14.09 26.50
CA GLU A 284 -19.28 -13.51 27.83
C GLU A 284 -17.80 -13.12 28.06
N GLY A 285 -17.60 -11.97 28.73
CA GLY A 285 -16.26 -11.46 29.06
C GLY A 285 -15.47 -10.88 27.89
N ASN A 286 -16.01 -10.88 26.67
CA ASN A 286 -15.38 -10.29 25.48
C ASN A 286 -16.22 -9.11 24.96
N PRO A 287 -15.61 -8.12 24.27
CA PRO A 287 -16.33 -7.05 23.60
C PRO A 287 -17.00 -7.58 22.31
N ASP A 288 -17.90 -8.55 22.44
CA ASP A 288 -18.64 -9.19 21.34
C ASP A 288 -20.02 -8.54 21.17
N SER A 289 -20.37 -8.17 19.94
CA SER A 289 -21.69 -7.59 19.64
C SER A 289 -22.79 -8.64 19.43
N GLY A 290 -22.40 -9.88 19.21
CA GLY A 290 -23.25 -10.99 18.77
C GLY A 290 -23.47 -11.02 17.25
N TRP A 291 -23.10 -9.98 16.51
CA TRP A 291 -23.33 -9.95 15.07
C TRP A 291 -22.37 -10.87 14.30
N GLN A 292 -22.94 -11.56 13.32
CA GLN A 292 -22.23 -12.39 12.37
C GLN A 292 -22.71 -12.05 10.96
N PHE A 293 -21.77 -11.83 10.03
CA PHE A 293 -22.03 -11.36 8.67
C PHE A 293 -21.49 -12.37 7.63
N PHE A 294 -22.34 -12.68 6.64
CA PHE A 294 -22.09 -13.67 5.60
C PHE A 294 -22.55 -13.18 4.23
N TYR A 295 -22.00 -13.76 3.17
CA TYR A 295 -22.50 -13.53 1.81
C TYR A 295 -23.86 -14.20 1.60
N GLY A 296 -24.14 -15.30 2.31
CA GLY A 296 -25.43 -15.99 2.33
C GLY A 296 -25.49 -17.27 1.50
N ASN A 297 -24.38 -17.71 0.90
CA ASN A 297 -24.29 -18.99 0.17
C ASN A 297 -23.24 -19.96 0.72
N GLU A 298 -22.60 -19.60 1.84
CA GLU A 298 -21.68 -20.43 2.58
C GLU A 298 -22.40 -21.69 3.07
N ASP A 299 -21.85 -22.86 2.75
CA ASP A 299 -22.37 -24.13 3.24
C ASP A 299 -21.81 -24.49 4.63
N GLN A 300 -22.33 -25.57 5.21
CA GLN A 300 -21.91 -25.99 6.54
C GLN A 300 -20.43 -26.41 6.59
N GLU A 301 -19.88 -26.99 5.52
CA GLU A 301 -18.48 -27.39 5.46
C GLU A 301 -17.58 -26.15 5.52
N TYR A 302 -17.92 -25.11 4.77
CA TYR A 302 -17.23 -23.82 4.78
C TYR A 302 -17.28 -23.16 6.15
N LEU A 303 -18.47 -23.08 6.78
CA LEU A 303 -18.67 -22.43 8.07
C LEU A 303 -18.02 -23.18 9.24
N ASN A 304 -17.78 -24.49 9.10
CA ASN A 304 -17.11 -25.30 10.11
C ASN A 304 -15.58 -25.09 10.14
N ASP A 305 -14.99 -24.51 9.09
CA ASP A 305 -13.58 -24.16 9.09
C ASP A 305 -13.36 -22.78 9.74
N VAL A 306 -12.71 -22.77 10.90
CA VAL A 306 -12.38 -21.56 11.65
C VAL A 306 -11.50 -20.60 10.85
N ASN A 307 -10.82 -21.07 9.81
CA ASN A 307 -10.03 -20.22 8.94
C ASN A 307 -10.89 -19.43 7.94
N HIS A 308 -12.19 -19.68 7.80
CA HIS A 308 -13.06 -18.96 6.88
C HIS A 308 -13.85 -17.81 7.53
N VAL A 309 -13.68 -17.60 8.84
CA VAL A 309 -14.39 -16.57 9.59
C VAL A 309 -13.40 -15.84 10.50
N GLN A 310 -13.47 -14.51 10.55
CA GLN A 310 -12.58 -13.70 11.35
C GLN A 310 -13.36 -12.64 12.14
N VAL A 311 -12.82 -12.24 13.30
CA VAL A 311 -13.33 -11.14 14.12
C VAL A 311 -12.83 -9.80 13.56
N PHE A 312 -13.76 -8.87 13.36
CA PHE A 312 -13.48 -7.47 13.04
C PHE A 312 -14.29 -6.55 13.94
N SER A 313 -13.90 -5.27 14.07
CA SER A 313 -14.77 -4.29 14.73
C SER A 313 -16.03 -4.05 13.90
N LEU A 314 -17.17 -3.84 14.56
CA LEU A 314 -18.43 -3.50 13.87
C LEU A 314 -18.27 -2.26 12.98
N ASN A 315 -17.48 -1.29 13.43
CA ASN A 315 -17.21 -0.08 12.66
C ASN A 315 -16.55 -0.36 11.30
N THR A 316 -15.65 -1.34 11.22
CA THR A 316 -15.04 -1.77 9.95
C THR A 316 -16.12 -2.25 8.97
N ILE A 317 -17.09 -3.03 9.47
CA ILE A 317 -18.16 -3.57 8.62
C ILE A 317 -19.15 -2.49 8.21
N CYS A 318 -19.37 -1.48 9.05
CA CYS A 318 -20.16 -0.30 8.68
C CYS A 318 -19.49 0.57 7.60
N ASN A 319 -18.16 0.60 7.53
CA ASN A 319 -17.45 1.27 6.43
C ASN A 319 -17.53 0.44 5.15
N TYR A 320 -17.49 -0.88 5.27
CA TYR A 320 -17.58 -1.79 4.14
C TYR A 320 -18.99 -1.82 3.52
N ASP A 321 -20.03 -1.84 4.35
CA ASP A 321 -21.43 -1.94 3.93
C ASP A 321 -22.33 -1.09 4.85
N PRO A 322 -22.43 0.23 4.60
CA PRO A 322 -23.19 1.14 5.47
C PRO A 322 -24.68 0.81 5.61
N GLU A 323 -25.24 -0.01 4.72
CA GLU A 323 -26.65 -0.39 4.74
C GLU A 323 -27.02 -1.27 5.94
N ILE A 324 -26.05 -1.85 6.65
CA ILE A 324 -26.32 -2.64 7.86
C ILE A 324 -26.63 -1.77 9.09
N ILE A 325 -26.20 -0.50 9.10
CA ILE A 325 -26.25 0.38 10.28
C ILE A 325 -27.66 0.44 10.91
N PRO A 326 -28.76 0.58 10.15
CA PRO A 326 -30.11 0.66 10.72
C PRO A 326 -30.55 -0.60 11.50
N PHE A 327 -29.85 -1.73 11.34
CA PHE A 327 -30.24 -3.01 11.92
C PHE A 327 -29.43 -3.36 13.18
N LEU A 328 -28.35 -2.65 13.50
CA LEU A 328 -27.40 -3.05 14.54
C LEU A 328 -28.00 -3.10 15.96
N ASP A 329 -29.08 -2.35 16.21
CA ASP A 329 -29.81 -2.34 17.47
C ASP A 329 -30.86 -3.46 17.59
N SER A 330 -31.01 -4.32 16.57
CA SER A 330 -31.96 -5.44 16.59
C SER A 330 -31.63 -6.44 17.71
N PRO A 331 -32.62 -7.05 18.37
CA PRO A 331 -32.38 -7.95 19.49
C PRO A 331 -31.57 -9.19 19.09
N VAL A 332 -30.94 -9.84 20.06
CA VAL A 332 -30.35 -11.17 19.88
C VAL A 332 -31.41 -12.14 19.37
N GLY A 333 -31.04 -13.01 18.44
CA GLY A 333 -31.94 -13.89 17.69
C GLY A 333 -32.40 -13.32 16.35
N SER A 334 -32.17 -12.03 16.08
CA SER A 334 -32.55 -11.42 14.79
C SER A 334 -31.68 -11.95 13.65
N ALA A 335 -32.30 -12.28 12.52
CA ALA A 335 -31.61 -12.65 11.29
C ALA A 335 -32.21 -11.92 10.10
N TYR A 336 -31.37 -11.45 9.18
CA TYR A 336 -31.76 -10.69 8.00
C TYR A 336 -31.10 -11.26 6.74
N ALA A 337 -31.85 -11.27 5.64
CA ALA A 337 -31.31 -11.61 4.32
C ALA A 337 -31.51 -10.45 3.34
N ARG A 338 -30.52 -10.17 2.50
CA ARG A 338 -30.60 -9.19 1.42
C ARG A 338 -31.24 -9.81 0.19
N ASP A 339 -32.25 -9.15 -0.35
CA ASP A 339 -32.90 -9.59 -1.59
C ASP A 339 -32.15 -9.15 -2.85
N LYS A 340 -32.71 -9.46 -4.02
CA LYS A 340 -32.15 -9.09 -5.33
C LYS A 340 -32.18 -7.59 -5.61
N ASP A 341 -33.03 -6.84 -4.92
CA ASP A 341 -33.14 -5.39 -5.03
C ASP A 341 -32.21 -4.68 -4.03
N GLY A 342 -31.40 -5.43 -3.27
CA GLY A 342 -30.44 -4.92 -2.29
C GLY A 342 -31.05 -4.63 -0.92
N LYS A 343 -32.32 -4.96 -0.68
CA LYS A 343 -33.01 -4.64 0.57
C LYS A 343 -32.92 -5.80 1.56
N PHE A 344 -32.60 -5.47 2.81
CA PHE A 344 -32.66 -6.42 3.91
C PHE A 344 -34.10 -6.68 4.38
N HIS A 345 -34.41 -7.97 4.57
CA HIS A 345 -35.66 -8.45 5.15
C HIS A 345 -35.38 -9.29 6.38
N LEU A 346 -36.14 -9.05 7.45
CA LEU A 346 -36.11 -9.91 8.63
C LEU A 346 -36.60 -11.31 8.24
N LEU A 347 -35.85 -12.33 8.61
CA LEU A 347 -36.26 -13.72 8.47
C LEU A 347 -37.15 -14.08 9.66
N GLU A 348 -38.35 -14.58 9.40
CA GLU A 348 -39.25 -15.02 10.47
C GLU A 348 -38.61 -16.15 11.29
N GLU A 349 -38.78 -16.08 12.61
CA GLU A 349 -38.23 -17.03 13.59
C GLU A 349 -38.53 -18.49 13.19
N LYS A 350 -37.50 -19.20 12.78
CA LYS A 350 -37.41 -20.65 12.98
C LYS A 350 -36.23 -20.96 13.87
N ILE A 351 -36.27 -20.43 15.09
CA ILE A 351 -35.54 -21.04 16.19
C ILE A 351 -36.42 -22.19 16.67
N LYS A 352 -36.05 -23.42 16.32
CA LYS A 352 -36.59 -24.64 16.93
C LYS A 352 -35.47 -25.35 17.65
#